data_AF-A0A962KAU1-F1
#
_entry.id   AF-A0A962KAU1-F1
#
_cell.length_a   1.000
_cell.length_b   1.000
_cell.length_c   1.000
_cell.angle_alpha   90.00
_cell.angle_beta   90.00
_cell.angle_gamma   90.00
#
_symmetry.space_group_name_H-M   'P 1'
#
loop_
_entity.id
_entity.type
_entity.pdbx_description
1 polymer ?
#
loop_
_entity_poly.entity_id
_entity_poly.type
_entity_poly.pdbx_seq_one_letter_code
_entity_poly.pdbx_strand_id
1 'polypeptide(L)'
;MKMLRPPAIFLCYLFLVSCGDSGQSGSTAALDSGSGSGSTAGVPTDGVVGSWRDDVSNPIFFSTLTIVAENGKYFLDTEYDDGSSRRTPLVESSSPLGRRFDIDPGVNTFQMRDYWVIDADGNLMLQNELNSGTGPIARKIE
;
A
#
# COMPACT_ATOMS: atom_id res chain seq x y z
N MET A 1 -1.52 -36.71 -40.02
CA MET A 1 -0.14 -36.80 -39.48
C MET A 1 -0.18 -36.46 -38.00
N LYS A 2 0.68 -37.13 -37.23
CA LYS A 2 0.64 -37.38 -35.78
C LYS A 2 0.70 -36.12 -34.90
N MET A 3 -0.07 -36.16 -33.81
CA MET A 3 0.14 -35.38 -32.57
C MET A 3 1.50 -35.71 -31.96
N LEU A 4 2.22 -34.71 -31.42
CA LEU A 4 3.20 -34.89 -30.34
C LEU A 4 3.49 -33.56 -29.62
N ARG A 5 2.89 -33.40 -28.43
CA ARG A 5 3.50 -32.77 -27.24
C ARG A 5 4.28 -33.88 -26.49
N PRO A 6 5.09 -33.64 -25.42
CA PRO A 6 5.85 -32.48 -24.92
C PRO A 6 7.36 -32.92 -24.74
N PRO A 7 8.20 -32.63 -23.69
CA PRO A 7 7.94 -32.43 -22.25
C PRO A 7 8.61 -31.23 -21.56
N ALA A 8 8.12 -30.98 -20.34
CA ALA A 8 8.63 -30.08 -19.33
C ALA A 8 10.08 -30.39 -18.92
N ILE A 9 10.88 -29.34 -18.72
CA ILE A 9 12.23 -29.43 -18.17
C ILE A 9 12.13 -29.22 -16.66
N PHE A 10 12.19 -30.34 -15.94
CA PHE A 10 12.47 -30.38 -14.50
C PHE A 10 13.97 -30.06 -14.32
N LEU A 11 14.29 -28.90 -13.75
CA LEU A 11 15.67 -28.59 -13.35
C LEU A 11 15.89 -29.08 -11.92
N CYS A 12 16.37 -30.33 -11.80
CA CYS A 12 17.01 -30.82 -10.59
C CYS A 12 18.37 -30.13 -10.45
N TYR A 13 18.59 -29.34 -9.40
CA TYR A 13 19.94 -29.06 -8.91
C TYR A 13 20.18 -29.87 -7.65
N LEU A 14 20.90 -30.97 -7.85
CA LEU A 14 21.49 -31.81 -6.81
C LEU A 14 22.91 -31.25 -6.56
N PHE A 15 23.14 -30.59 -5.43
CA PHE A 15 24.51 -30.38 -4.95
C PHE A 15 24.75 -31.31 -3.76
N LEU A 16 25.61 -32.29 -3.99
CA LEU A 16 26.22 -33.13 -2.98
C LEU A 16 27.30 -32.31 -2.27
N VAL A 17 27.21 -32.18 -0.95
CA VAL A 17 28.38 -32.02 -0.09
C VAL A 17 28.27 -33.06 1.03
N SER A 18 29.11 -34.07 0.89
CA SER A 18 29.43 -35.05 1.92
C SER A 18 30.61 -34.54 2.72
N CYS A 19 30.44 -34.45 4.04
CA CYS A 19 31.40 -34.64 5.14
C CYS A 19 30.59 -34.23 6.39
N GLY A 20 30.37 -35.04 7.41
CA GLY A 20 31.24 -36.04 7.97
C GLY A 20 31.31 -35.77 9.47
N ASP A 21 30.52 -36.54 10.19
CA ASP A 21 30.70 -36.95 11.59
C ASP A 21 30.21 -36.06 12.76
N SER A 22 29.79 -36.86 13.75
CA SER A 22 28.97 -36.80 14.94
C SER A 22 29.23 -35.75 16.01
N GLY A 23 28.14 -35.38 16.70
CA GLY A 23 28.19 -34.66 17.98
C GLY A 23 26.80 -34.25 18.46
N GLN A 24 26.37 -34.84 19.56
CA GLN A 24 25.03 -34.84 20.14
C GLN A 24 24.66 -33.54 20.88
N SER A 25 23.34 -33.32 21.08
CA SER A 25 22.71 -32.43 22.08
C SER A 25 22.80 -30.93 21.74
N GLY A 26 21.72 -30.26 21.32
CA GLY A 26 20.48 -30.11 22.07
C GLY A 26 20.39 -28.67 22.58
N SER A 27 19.44 -27.91 22.00
CA SER A 27 19.09 -26.49 22.28
C SER A 27 19.84 -25.46 21.45
N THR A 28 19.24 -25.15 20.30
CA THR A 28 19.58 -24.06 19.39
C THR A 28 19.42 -22.70 20.05
N ALA A 29 20.55 -22.08 20.41
CA ALA A 29 20.70 -20.65 20.27
C ALA A 29 20.98 -20.38 18.78
N ALA A 30 20.02 -19.76 18.08
CA ALA A 30 20.25 -19.23 16.75
C ALA A 30 20.02 -17.72 16.78
N LEU A 31 21.15 -17.01 16.75
CA LEU A 31 21.27 -15.68 16.17
C LEU A 31 20.74 -15.76 14.73
N ASP A 32 19.55 -15.21 14.49
CA ASP A 32 19.11 -14.93 13.12
C ASP A 32 19.45 -13.48 12.79
N SER A 33 20.40 -13.34 11.87
CA SER A 33 20.86 -12.07 11.30
C SER A 33 19.91 -11.73 10.16
N GLY A 34 19.34 -10.53 10.23
CA GLY A 34 18.19 -10.11 9.43
C GLY A 34 18.19 -10.45 7.94
N SER A 35 16.97 -10.62 7.44
CA SER A 35 16.64 -10.38 6.05
C SER A 35 15.16 -10.02 5.93
N GLY A 36 14.91 -8.80 5.46
CA GLY A 36 13.68 -8.44 4.76
C GLY A 36 12.42 -8.42 5.60
N SER A 37 12.24 -7.35 6.38
CA SER A 37 10.90 -6.83 6.67
C SER A 37 10.32 -6.25 5.36
N GLY A 38 10.07 -7.13 4.39
CA GLY A 38 9.19 -6.83 3.28
C GLY A 38 7.79 -6.82 3.87
N SER A 39 7.34 -5.64 4.30
CA SER A 39 5.95 -5.38 4.69
C SER A 39 5.07 -5.91 3.57
N THR A 40 4.57 -7.13 3.72
CA THR A 40 3.58 -7.69 2.84
C THR A 40 2.31 -6.98 3.27
N ALA A 41 2.05 -5.81 2.69
CA ALA A 41 0.75 -5.16 2.81
C ALA A 41 -0.27 -6.24 2.42
N GLY A 42 -1.02 -6.73 3.40
CA GLY A 42 -2.02 -7.75 3.17
C GLY A 42 -2.99 -7.27 2.09
N VAL A 43 -3.59 -8.20 1.34
CA VAL A 43 -4.67 -7.83 0.42
C VAL A 43 -5.74 -7.09 1.24
N PRO A 44 -6.11 -5.86 0.86
CA PRO A 44 -7.03 -5.08 1.66
C PRO A 44 -8.40 -5.75 1.67
N THR A 45 -9.06 -5.68 2.83
CA THR A 45 -10.44 -6.17 2.97
C THR A 45 -11.39 -5.16 2.35
N ASP A 46 -12.27 -5.61 1.46
CA ASP A 46 -13.21 -4.74 0.78
C ASP A 46 -14.08 -3.95 1.77
N GLY A 47 -14.31 -2.67 1.47
CA GLY A 47 -15.11 -1.77 2.28
C GLY A 47 -14.59 -0.33 2.30
N VAL A 48 -15.28 0.52 3.06
CA VAL A 48 -14.85 1.91 3.29
C VAL A 48 -13.76 1.92 4.36
N VAL A 49 -12.60 2.47 4.01
CA VAL A 49 -11.49 2.70 4.95
C VAL A 49 -11.77 3.93 5.81
N GLY A 50 -12.34 4.96 5.20
CA GLY A 50 -12.82 6.16 5.87
C GLY A 50 -13.35 7.18 4.87
N SER A 51 -14.09 8.15 5.40
CA SER A 51 -14.63 9.30 4.67
C SER A 51 -14.32 10.59 5.41
N TRP A 52 -13.94 11.61 4.67
CA TRP A 52 -13.53 12.91 5.21
C TRP A 52 -14.10 14.04 4.36
N ARG A 53 -14.42 15.16 4.99
CA ARG A 53 -14.80 16.40 4.32
C ARG A 53 -13.58 17.30 4.19
N ASP A 54 -13.17 17.60 2.96
CA ASP A 54 -12.18 18.61 2.66
C ASP A 54 -12.87 19.97 2.58
N ASP A 55 -12.92 20.64 3.72
CA ASP A 55 -13.35 22.03 3.87
C ASP A 55 -12.20 23.00 4.14
N VAL A 56 -10.96 22.48 4.18
CA VAL A 56 -9.76 23.23 4.58
C VAL A 56 -8.86 23.55 3.41
N SER A 57 -8.65 22.61 2.48
CA SER A 57 -7.72 22.82 1.36
C SER A 57 -8.30 23.78 0.30
N ASN A 58 -9.63 23.85 0.21
CA ASN A 58 -10.34 24.68 -0.74
C ASN A 58 -11.55 25.37 -0.08
N PRO A 59 -11.45 26.67 0.25
CA PRO A 59 -12.52 27.40 0.95
C PRO A 59 -13.73 27.72 0.05
N ILE A 60 -13.66 27.42 -1.25
CA ILE A 60 -14.69 27.78 -2.23
C ILE A 60 -15.43 26.53 -2.74
N PHE A 61 -14.72 25.41 -2.90
CA PHE A 61 -15.29 24.14 -3.32
C PHE A 61 -14.92 23.07 -2.32
N PHE A 62 -15.91 22.60 -1.58
CA PHE A 62 -15.69 21.47 -0.70
C PHE A 62 -15.76 20.17 -1.49
N SER A 63 -15.07 19.16 -0.98
CA SER A 63 -15.17 17.81 -1.51
C SER A 63 -15.29 16.80 -0.39
N THR A 64 -15.96 15.70 -0.68
CA THR A 64 -15.95 14.51 0.17
C THR A 64 -14.90 13.56 -0.40
N LEU A 65 -13.93 13.22 0.44
CA LEU A 65 -12.86 12.29 0.15
C LEU A 65 -13.19 10.95 0.82
N THR A 66 -13.28 9.87 0.07
CA THR A 66 -13.50 8.53 0.60
C THR A 66 -12.42 7.58 0.10
N ILE A 67 -11.72 6.93 1.02
CA ILE A 67 -10.81 5.84 0.68
C ILE A 67 -11.60 4.54 0.77
N VAL A 68 -11.66 3.81 -0.34
CA VAL A 68 -12.30 2.49 -0.43
C VAL A 68 -11.28 1.42 -0.76
N ALA A 69 -11.43 0.27 -0.13
CA ALA A 69 -10.81 -0.98 -0.55
C ALA A 69 -11.83 -1.75 -1.41
N GLU A 70 -11.45 -2.10 -2.62
CA GLU A 70 -12.30 -2.86 -3.53
C GLU A 70 -11.44 -3.78 -4.41
N ASN A 71 -11.79 -5.07 -4.47
CA ASN A 71 -11.09 -6.07 -5.27
C ASN A 71 -9.58 -6.14 -4.97
N GLY A 72 -9.22 -5.99 -3.69
CA GLY A 72 -7.82 -6.03 -3.25
C GLY A 72 -6.99 -4.81 -3.65
N LYS A 73 -7.63 -3.70 -4.02
CA LYS A 73 -6.98 -2.42 -4.36
C LYS A 73 -7.59 -1.28 -3.57
N TYR A 74 -6.83 -0.21 -3.39
CA TYR A 74 -7.34 1.02 -2.80
C TYR A 74 -7.67 2.06 -3.87
N PHE A 75 -8.72 2.84 -3.60
CA PHE A 75 -9.11 3.97 -4.42
C PHE A 75 -9.46 5.15 -3.52
N LEU A 76 -9.14 6.35 -3.98
CA LEU A 76 -9.68 7.61 -3.48
C LEU A 76 -10.84 8.02 -4.39
N ASP A 77 -12.05 7.98 -3.86
CA ASP A 77 -13.22 8.58 -4.46
C ASP A 77 -13.32 10.03 -3.93
N THR A 78 -13.28 11.00 -4.84
CA THR A 78 -13.49 12.42 -4.56
C THR A 78 -14.82 12.83 -5.18
N GLU A 79 -15.75 13.26 -4.35
CA GLU A 79 -17.03 13.85 -4.78
C GLU A 79 -16.99 15.35 -4.51
N TYR A 80 -17.22 16.14 -5.54
CA TYR A 80 -17.25 17.60 -5.47
C TYR A 80 -18.67 18.10 -5.26
N ASP A 81 -18.84 19.26 -4.62
CA ASP A 81 -20.16 19.84 -4.36
C ASP A 81 -20.98 20.17 -5.62
N ASP A 82 -20.34 20.23 -6.79
CA ASP A 82 -21.03 20.37 -8.09
C ASP A 82 -21.62 19.05 -8.62
N GLY A 83 -21.48 17.95 -7.86
CA GLY A 83 -21.94 16.61 -8.19
C GLY A 83 -21.01 15.84 -9.13
N SER A 84 -19.90 16.44 -9.57
CA SER A 84 -18.86 15.72 -10.29
C SER A 84 -18.06 14.83 -9.33
N SER A 85 -17.44 13.77 -9.88
CA SER A 85 -16.61 12.87 -9.10
C SER A 85 -15.38 12.42 -9.85
N ARG A 86 -14.35 12.06 -9.08
CA ARG A 86 -13.09 11.52 -9.57
C ARG A 86 -12.71 10.32 -8.73
N ARG A 87 -12.31 9.23 -9.38
CA ARG A 87 -11.75 8.04 -8.73
C ARG A 87 -10.28 7.89 -9.08
N THR A 88 -9.42 7.78 -8.06
CA THR A 88 -7.96 7.70 -8.22
C THR A 88 -7.45 6.43 -7.54
N PRO A 89 -6.77 5.51 -8.24
CA PRO A 89 -6.17 4.34 -7.62
C PRO A 89 -5.01 4.74 -6.70
N LEU A 90 -4.92 4.06 -5.56
CA LEU A 90 -3.91 4.30 -4.54
C LEU A 90 -3.08 3.05 -4.26
N VAL A 91 -1.85 3.26 -3.79
CA VAL A 91 -0.97 2.24 -3.23
C VAL A 91 -0.76 2.55 -1.76
N GLU A 92 -1.06 1.59 -0.88
CA GLU A 92 -0.79 1.72 0.54
C GLU A 92 0.68 1.43 0.86
N SER A 93 1.27 2.29 1.69
CA SER A 93 2.60 2.14 2.26
C SER A 93 2.57 2.47 3.76
N SER A 94 3.59 2.03 4.50
CA SER A 94 3.74 2.39 5.91
C SER A 94 4.49 3.71 6.06
N SER A 95 4.03 4.60 6.95
CA SER A 95 4.77 5.80 7.35
C SER A 95 4.88 5.90 8.87
N PRO A 96 5.83 6.70 9.41
CA PRO A 96 5.92 6.97 10.84
C PRO A 96 4.66 7.60 11.45
N LEU A 97 3.82 8.23 10.62
CA LEU A 97 2.60 8.94 11.03
C LEU A 97 1.35 8.07 10.95
N GLY A 98 1.45 6.86 10.39
CA GLY A 98 0.32 5.96 10.18
C GLY A 98 0.27 5.39 8.77
N ARG A 99 -0.94 5.03 8.34
CA ARG A 99 -1.20 4.43 7.02
C ARG A 99 -1.07 5.50 5.95
N ARG A 100 -0.16 5.29 5.00
CA ARG A 100 0.09 6.21 3.90
C ARG A 100 -0.51 5.65 2.62
N PHE A 101 -1.10 6.53 1.82
CA PHE A 101 -1.65 6.21 0.52
C PHE A 101 -1.05 7.15 -0.51
N ASP A 102 -0.37 6.56 -1.48
CA ASP A 102 0.23 7.26 -2.61
C ASP A 102 -0.62 7.04 -3.86
N ILE A 103 -0.64 7.99 -4.79
CA ILE A 103 -1.24 7.77 -6.11
C ILE A 103 -0.50 6.61 -6.80
N ASP A 104 -1.23 5.68 -7.40
CA ASP A 104 -0.64 4.58 -8.16
C ASP A 104 0.28 5.16 -9.27
N PRO A 105 1.56 4.76 -9.35
CA PRO A 105 2.52 5.29 -10.32
C PRO A 105 2.14 5.01 -11.78
N GLY A 106 1.20 4.09 -12.03
CA GLY A 106 0.59 3.87 -13.35
C GLY A 106 -0.37 4.99 -13.78
N VAL A 107 -0.76 5.88 -12.88
CA VAL A 107 -1.54 7.09 -13.19
C VAL A 107 -0.57 8.22 -13.52
N ASN A 108 -0.64 8.72 -14.75
CA ASN A 108 0.24 9.78 -15.23
C ASN A 108 -0.17 11.15 -14.66
N THR A 109 0.03 11.37 -13.36
CA THR A 109 -0.14 12.66 -12.70
C THR A 109 1.18 13.42 -12.71
N PHE A 110 1.42 14.16 -13.78
CA PHE A 110 2.71 14.76 -14.13
C PHE A 110 3.34 15.69 -13.07
N GLN A 111 2.66 16.07 -11.98
CA GLN A 111 3.14 17.17 -11.11
C GLN A 111 2.77 17.12 -9.61
N MET A 112 2.08 16.09 -9.11
CA MET A 112 1.69 16.06 -7.69
C MET A 112 2.16 14.77 -7.03
N ARG A 113 3.21 14.90 -6.21
CA ARG A 113 3.66 13.88 -5.24
C ARG A 113 2.88 14.04 -3.93
N ASP A 114 1.59 14.25 -4.10
CA ASP A 114 0.68 14.36 -2.98
C ASP A 114 0.39 12.95 -2.48
N TYR A 115 0.45 12.78 -1.16
CA TYR A 115 0.12 11.53 -0.50
C TYR A 115 -0.79 11.81 0.69
N TRP A 116 -1.63 10.85 0.98
CA TRP A 116 -2.54 10.90 2.10
C TRP A 116 -1.98 10.08 3.26
N VAL A 117 -2.12 10.60 4.47
CA VAL A 117 -1.84 9.85 5.70
C VAL A 117 -3.08 9.86 6.56
N ILE A 118 -3.49 8.68 7.01
CA ILE A 118 -4.45 8.54 8.09
C ILE A 118 -3.67 8.52 9.39
N ASP A 119 -3.81 9.57 10.20
CA ASP A 119 -3.13 9.68 11.50
C ASP A 119 -3.74 8.76 12.56
N ALA A 120 -3.17 8.77 13.76
CA ALA A 120 -3.64 7.94 14.88
C ALA A 120 -5.07 8.28 15.35
N ASP A 121 -5.54 9.49 15.09
CA ASP A 121 -6.88 9.96 15.43
C ASP A 121 -7.90 9.67 14.31
N GLY A 122 -7.43 9.13 13.17
CA GLY A 122 -8.25 8.81 12.02
C GLY A 122 -8.54 10.00 11.10
N ASN A 123 -7.82 11.12 11.25
CA ASN A 123 -7.94 12.25 10.34
C ASN A 123 -7.14 12.01 9.06
N LEU A 124 -7.61 12.59 7.96
CA LEU A 124 -6.90 12.54 6.69
C LEU A 124 -6.03 13.78 6.52
N MET A 125 -4.73 13.54 6.43
CA MET A 125 -3.73 14.55 6.17
C MET A 125 -3.28 14.43 4.72
N LEU A 126 -3.19 15.55 4.01
CA LEU A 126 -2.57 15.63 2.70
C LEU A 126 -1.19 16.21 2.89
N GLN A 127 -0.21 15.51 2.37
CA GLN A 127 1.15 15.97 2.36
C GLN A 127 1.63 16.06 0.93
N ASN A 128 2.34 17.15 0.65
CA ASN A 128 3.04 17.31 -0.61
C ASN A 128 4.52 17.01 -0.35
N GLU A 129 5.10 16.07 -1.11
CA GLU A 129 6.52 15.73 -0.96
C GLU A 129 7.47 16.94 -1.19
N LEU A 130 7.01 18.00 -1.88
CA LEU A 130 7.81 19.20 -2.19
C LEU A 130 7.72 20.31 -1.14
N ASN A 131 6.65 20.37 -0.36
CA ASN A 131 6.48 21.36 0.70
C ASN A 131 6.22 20.58 2.00
N SER A 132 7.20 20.55 2.90
CA SER A 132 7.13 19.90 4.23
C SER A 132 6.03 20.46 5.15
N GLY A 133 5.13 21.28 4.64
CA GLY A 133 3.97 21.81 5.34
C GLY A 133 2.97 20.69 5.57
N THR A 134 2.90 20.25 6.82
CA THR A 134 1.88 19.33 7.30
C THR A 134 0.64 20.13 7.68
N GLY A 135 -0.50 19.86 7.05
CA GLY A 135 -1.77 20.49 7.39
C GLY A 135 -2.90 19.47 7.37
N PRO A 136 -3.80 19.45 8.38
CA PRO A 136 -5.05 18.70 8.27
C PRO A 136 -5.85 19.31 7.12
N ILE A 137 -6.19 18.51 6.11
CA ILE A 137 -7.02 19.00 5.00
C ILE A 137 -8.47 18.59 5.14
N ALA A 138 -8.75 17.50 5.85
CA ALA A 138 -10.09 16.96 5.89
C ALA A 138 -10.41 16.34 7.25
N ARG A 139 -11.61 16.63 7.74
CA ARG A 139 -12.12 16.08 9.00
C ARG A 139 -12.90 14.82 8.72
N LYS A 140 -12.72 13.81 9.58
CA LYS A 140 -13.48 12.56 9.49
C LYS A 140 -14.97 12.86 9.67
N ILE A 141 -15.81 12.33 8.78
CA ILE A 141 -17.27 12.56 8.82
C ILE A 141 -18.06 11.34 9.31
N GLU A 142 -17.44 10.15 9.35
CA GLU A 142 -17.98 8.93 9.97
C GLU A 142 -16.86 8.02 10.49
#